data_AF-A0A5Y7V2M5-F1
#
_entry.id   AF-A0A5Y7V2M5-F1
#
_cell.length_a   1.000
_cell.length_b   1.000
_cell.length_c   1.000
_cell.angle_alpha   90.00
_cell.angle_beta   90.00
_cell.angle_gamma   90.00
#
_symmetry.space_group_name_H-M   'P 1'
#
loop_
_entity.id
_entity.type
_entity.pdbx_description
1 polymer ?
#
loop_
_entity_poly.entity_id
_entity_poly.type
_entity_poly.pdbx_seq_one_letter_code
_entity_poly.pdbx_strand_id
1 'polypeptide(L)' 'MFSIIFHAGAAVIFLVMSLAAGAGLLFHGHEYTTGHFWNMTGLCIVSCIVWIWAVSQAKEAWYISRNDKKGL' A
#
# COMPACT_ATOMS: atom_id res chain seq x y z
N MET A 1 -12.78 -15.14 -2.68
CA MET A 1 -13.35 -13.86 -2.17
C MET A 1 -12.57 -13.31 -0.98
N PHE A 2 -12.29 -14.09 0.07
CA PHE A 2 -11.54 -13.63 1.26
C PHE A 2 -10.14 -13.04 0.94
N SER A 3 -9.35 -13.72 0.09
CA SER A 3 -8.03 -13.22 -0.33
C SER A 3 -8.08 -11.87 -1.07
N ILE A 4 -9.08 -11.66 -1.94
CA ILE A 4 -9.25 -10.38 -2.67
C ILE A 4 -9.52 -9.23 -1.68
N ILE A 5 -10.44 -9.45 -0.73
CA ILE A 5 -10.80 -8.44 0.28
C ILE A 5 -9.61 -8.15 1.20
N PHE A 6 -8.85 -9.17 1.59
CA PHE A 6 -7.67 -9.02 2.42
C PHE A 6 -6.57 -8.20 1.71
N HIS A 7 -6.22 -8.54 0.47
CA HIS A 7 -5.21 -7.80 -0.29
C HIS A 7 -5.67 -6.38 -0.66
N ALA A 8 -6.95 -6.20 -1.00
CA ALA A 8 -7.51 -4.87 -1.26
C ALA A 8 -7.52 -4.00 0.00
N GLY A 9 -7.90 -4.56 1.15
CA GLY A 9 -7.87 -3.86 2.44
C GLY A 9 -6.44 -3.46 2.84
N ALA A 10 -5.48 -4.38 2.71
CA ALA A 10 -4.07 -4.09 2.94
C ALA A 10 -3.58 -2.97 2.01
N ALA A 11 -3.90 -3.02 0.72
CA ALA A 11 -3.53 -1.98 -0.24
C ALA A 11 -4.03 -0.60 0.18
N VAL A 12 -5.28 -0.48 0.62
CA VAL A 12 -5.85 0.80 1.08
C VAL A 12 -5.12 1.30 2.33
N ILE A 13 -4.85 0.44 3.31
CA ILE A 13 -4.15 0.82 4.54
C ILE A 13 -2.73 1.34 4.23
N PHE A 14 -1.97 0.61 3.41
CA PHE A 14 -0.61 1.00 3.05
C PHE A 14 -0.57 2.24 2.16
N LEU A 15 -1.60 2.47 1.33
CA LEU A 15 -1.74 3.72 0.57
C LEU A 15 -1.99 4.92 1.48
N VAL A 16 -2.88 4.79 2.48
CA VAL A 16 -3.14 5.87 3.44
C VAL A 16 -1.88 6.16 4.28
N MET A 17 -1.15 5.12 4.69
CA MET A 17 0.10 5.27 5.41
C MET A 17 1.19 5.97 4.58
N SER A 18 1.34 5.63 3.29
CA SER A 18 2.31 6.32 2.44
C SER A 18 1.94 7.79 2.20
N LEU A 19 0.66 8.10 2.04
CA LEU A 19 0.18 9.47 1.92
C LEU A 19 0.39 10.27 3.20
N ALA A 20 0.11 9.69 4.36
CA ALA A 20 0.31 10.35 5.65
C ALA A 20 1.80 10.62 5.92
N ALA A 21 2.67 9.63 5.66
CA ALA A 21 4.11 9.79 5.80
C ALA A 21 4.68 10.80 4.78
N GLY A 22 4.22 10.74 3.53
CA GLY A 22 4.60 11.67 2.46
C GLY A 22 4.16 13.11 2.76
N ALA A 23 2.92 13.31 3.22
CA ALA A 23 2.43 14.61 3.65
C ALA A 23 3.20 15.14 4.87
N GLY A 24 3.53 14.27 5.83
CA GLY A 24 4.40 14.60 6.96
C GLY A 24 5.77 15.09 6.51
N LEU A 25 6.39 14.43 5.53
CA LEU A 25 7.67 14.85 4.96
C LEU A 25 7.58 16.17 4.20
N LEU A 26 6.53 16.36 3.39
CA LEU A 26 6.36 17.55 2.55
C LEU A 26 6.05 18.81 3.37
N PHE A 27 5.18 18.69 4.38
CA PHE A 27 4.70 19.85 5.15
C PHE A 27 5.46 20.06 6.45
N HIS A 28 5.96 19.00 7.09
CA HIS A 28 6.60 19.06 8.42
C HIS A 28 8.02 18.49 8.43
N GLY A 29 8.60 18.18 7.26
CA GLY A 29 9.95 17.61 7.18
C GLY A 29 11.03 18.49 7.79
N HIS A 30 10.86 19.82 7.78
CA HIS A 30 11.78 20.77 8.41
C HIS A 30 11.74 20.74 9.95
N GLU A 31 10.64 20.26 10.53
CA GLU A 31 10.46 20.13 11.99
C GLU A 31 11.01 18.81 12.53
N TYR A 32 11.32 17.86 11.63
CA TYR A 32 11.80 16.55 12.00
C TYR A 32 13.30 16.56 12.26
N THR A 33 13.70 15.88 13.34
CA THR A 33 15.10 15.51 13.52
C THR A 33 15.55 14.59 12.38
N THR A 34 16.83 14.60 12.05
CA THR A 34 17.39 13.80 10.94
C THR A 34 16.95 12.34 11.00
N GLY A 35 16.91 11.74 12.19
CA GLY A 35 16.43 10.37 12.39
C GLY A 35 14.94 10.18 12.10
N HIS A 36 14.08 11.11 12.55
CA HIS A 36 12.64 11.04 12.28
C HIS A 36 12.33 11.22 10.80
N PHE A 37 13.04 12.12 10.13
CA PHE A 37 12.90 12.37 8.70
C PHE A 37 13.18 11.11 7.88
N TRP A 38 14.29 10.43 8.15
CA TRP A 38 14.64 9.18 7.45
C TRP A 38 13.69 8.04 7.77
N ASN A 39 13.17 7.97 8.99
CA ASN A 39 12.19 6.95 9.37
C ASN A 39 10.86 7.15 8.62
N MET A 40 10.32 8.39 8.61
CA MET A 40 9.14 8.74 7.80
C MET A 40 9.36 8.49 6.31
N THR A 41 10.55 8.82 5.79
CA THR A 41 10.90 8.55 4.38
C THR A 41 10.90 7.05 4.09
N GLY A 42 11.52 6.25 4.96
CA GLY A 42 11.52 4.79 4.85
C GLY A 42 10.11 4.21 4.90
N LEU A 43 9.29 4.65 5.86
CA LEU A 43 7.88 4.25 5.97
C LEU A 43 7.09 4.62 4.72
N CYS A 44 7.30 5.81 4.16
CA CYS A 44 6.65 6.23 2.92
C CYS A 44 7.00 5.30 1.76
N ILE A 45 8.30 5.03 1.55
CA ILE A 45 8.79 4.20 0.44
C ILE A 45 8.32 2.75 0.59
N VAL A 46 8.49 2.16 1.77
CA VAL A 46 8.10 0.76 2.01
C VAL A 46 6.58 0.61 1.89
N SER A 47 5.80 1.54 2.44
CA SER A 47 4.34 1.52 2.29
C SER A 47 3.93 1.64 0.82
N CYS A 48 4.62 2.49 0.05
CA CYS A 48 4.45 2.60 -1.41
C CYS A 48 4.66 1.27 -2.14
N ILE A 49 5.74 0.56 -1.83
CA ILE A 49 6.03 -0.73 -2.47
C ILE A 49 4.98 -1.79 -2.08
N VAL A 50 4.61 -1.84 -0.79
CA VAL A 50 3.69 -2.84 -0.26
C VAL A 50 2.28 -2.66 -0.82
N TRP A 51 1.75 -1.44 -0.95
CA TRP A 51 0.41 -1.28 -1.51
C TRP A 51 0.36 -1.63 -3.00
N ILE A 52 1.38 -1.29 -3.80
CA ILE A 52 1.45 -1.70 -5.22
C ILE A 52 1.45 -3.22 -5.33
N TRP A 53 2.24 -3.90 -4.50
CA TRP A 53 2.27 -5.36 -4.45
C TRP A 53 0.91 -5.94 -4.04
N ALA A 54 0.27 -5.38 -3.01
CA ALA A 54 -1.06 -5.81 -2.56
C ALA A 54 -2.14 -5.62 -3.64
N VAL A 55 -2.10 -4.54 -4.42
CA VAL A 55 -2.97 -4.33 -5.59
C VAL A 55 -2.72 -5.40 -6.65
N SER A 56 -1.46 -5.75 -6.92
CA SER A 56 -1.13 -6.80 -7.88
C SER A 56 -1.70 -8.16 -7.45
N GLN A 57 -1.55 -8.52 -6.17
CA GLN A 57 -2.12 -9.75 -5.60
C GLN A 57 -3.65 -9.76 -5.66
N ALA A 58 -4.30 -8.64 -5.31
CA ALA A 58 -5.75 -8.50 -5.42
C ALA A 58 -6.25 -8.68 -6.87
N LYS A 59 -5.51 -8.13 -7.84
CA LYS A 59 -5.79 -8.27 -9.27
C LYS A 59 -5.68 -9.73 -9.71
N GLU A 60 -4.61 -10.44 -9.35
CA GLU A 60 -4.42 -11.85 -9.69
C GLU A 60 -5.53 -12.74 -9.10
N ALA A 61 -5.86 -12.53 -7.82
CA ALA A 61 -6.95 -13.25 -7.16
C ALA A 61 -8.32 -12.96 -7.81
N TRP A 62 -8.54 -11.73 -8.28
CA TRP A 62 -9.73 -11.37 -9.05
C TRP A 62 -9.77 -12.07 -10.42
N TYR A 63 -8.66 -12.12 -11.14
CA TYR A 63 -8.56 -12.82 -12.43
C TYR A 63 -8.88 -14.31 -12.29
N ILE A 64 -8.30 -14.98 -11.29
CA ILE A 64 -8.58 -16.40 -11.01
C ILE A 64 -10.06 -16.59 -10.71
N SER A 65 -10.63 -15.78 -9.81
CA SER A 65 -12.06 -15.86 -9.47
C SER A 65 -12.97 -15.60 -10.67
N ARG A 66 -12.53 -14.77 -11.63
CA ARG A 66 -13.29 -14.48 -12.84
C ARG A 66 -13.23 -15.62 -13.86
N ASN A 67 -12.07 -16.27 -14.01
CA ASN A 67 -11.91 -17.42 -14.89
C ASN A 67 -12.69 -18.64 -14.37
N ASP A 68 -12.65 -18.89 -13.07
CA ASP A 68 -13.42 -19.94 -12.41
C ASP A 68 -14.94 -19.77 -12.65
N LYS A 69 -15.45 -18.53 -12.54
CA LYS A 69 -16.85 -18.20 -12.86
C LYS A 69 -17.22 -18.30 -14.34
N LYS A 70 -16.24 -18.32 -15.25
CA LYS A 70 -16.47 -18.44 -16.70
C LYS A 70 -16.45 -19.88 -17.19
N GLY A 71 -16.23 -20.87 -16.33
CA GLY A 71 -16.34 -22.29 -16.67
C GLY A 71 -15.34 -22.76 -17.74
N LEU A 72 -14.13 -22.19 -17.73
CA LEU A 72 -12.98 -22.70 -18.49
C LEU A 72 -12.15 -23.64 -17.64
#